data_AF-A0A369BN08-F1
#
_entry.id   AF-A0A369BN08-F1
#
_cell.length_a   1.000
_cell.length_b   1.000
_cell.length_c   1.000
_cell.angle_alpha   90.00
_cell.angle_beta   90.00
_cell.angle_gamma   90.00
#
_symmetry.space_group_name_H-M   'P 1'
#
loop_
_entity.id
_entity.type
_entity.pdbx_description
1 polymer ?
#
loop_
_entity_poly.entity_id
_entity_poly.type
_entity_poly.pdbx_seq_one_letter_code
_entity_poly.pdbx_strand_id
1 'polypeptide(L)'
;MKKGRITIGHVKIEVDKKERTYSVKYALDSAAGVKSLLRDRHRISSARFRGDRAASDILLDLNSAIYNAGLTERQTEAVALISGFDLTQAEAARVMGIARQVVARMYAEAAEKLAAVYRRWEYGEVTVEYTGAGDNEREAA
;
A
#
# COMPACT_ATOMS: atom_id res chain seq x y z
N MET A 1 30.20 27.37 -39.98
CA MET A 1 30.23 26.55 -38.75
C MET A 1 28.82 26.19 -38.33
N LYS A 2 28.39 24.93 -38.46
CA LYS A 2 27.08 24.46 -38.00
C LYS A 2 27.18 24.08 -36.51
N LYS A 3 26.44 24.78 -35.63
CA LYS A 3 26.28 24.39 -34.23
C LYS A 3 25.38 23.15 -34.17
N GLY A 4 25.92 22.01 -33.74
CA GLY A 4 25.17 20.80 -33.44
C GLY A 4 24.45 20.94 -32.10
N ARG A 5 23.14 20.68 -32.08
CA ARG A 5 22.31 20.67 -30.88
C ARG A 5 22.28 19.24 -30.35
N ILE A 6 22.93 18.99 -29.21
CA ILE A 6 22.82 17.70 -28.52
C ILE A 6 21.42 17.66 -27.89
N THR A 7 20.54 16.84 -28.46
CA THR A 7 19.26 16.53 -27.84
C THR A 7 19.52 15.37 -26.89
N ILE A 8 19.66 15.66 -25.60
CA ILE A 8 19.65 14.63 -24.56
C ILE A 8 18.25 14.03 -24.60
N GLY A 9 18.18 12.75 -24.98
CA GLY A 9 16.93 12.03 -25.17
C GLY A 9 16.04 12.20 -23.94
N HIS A 10 14.79 12.59 -24.19
CA HIS A 10 13.70 12.54 -23.23
C HIS A 10 13.53 11.08 -22.81
N VAL A 11 14.20 10.66 -21.75
CA VAL A 11 13.83 9.43 -21.05
C VAL A 11 12.57 9.81 -20.27
N LYS A 12 11.40 9.46 -20.81
CA LYS A 12 10.18 9.42 -20.02
C LYS A 12 10.35 8.29 -19.01
N ILE A 13 10.88 8.64 -17.85
CA ILE A 13 10.93 7.74 -16.70
C ILE A 13 9.47 7.57 -16.23
N GLU A 14 8.75 6.61 -16.80
CA GLU A 14 7.49 6.10 -16.22
C GLU A 14 7.82 5.24 -14.98
N VAL A 15 8.52 5.78 -13.99
CA VAL A 15 8.79 5.09 -12.72
C VAL A 15 7.55 5.10 -11.82
N ASP A 16 6.71 6.12 -11.91
CA ASP A 16 5.50 6.25 -11.09
C ASP A 16 4.42 5.20 -11.35
N LYS A 17 4.43 4.55 -12.52
CA LYS A 17 3.29 3.72 -12.97
C LYS A 17 3.29 2.31 -12.40
N LYS A 18 4.46 1.78 -11.97
CA LYS A 18 4.57 0.43 -11.39
C LYS A 18 4.62 0.43 -9.86
N GLU A 19 5.18 1.47 -9.24
CA GLU A 19 5.35 1.55 -7.78
C GLU A 19 4.00 1.71 -7.05
N ARG A 20 2.95 2.19 -7.73
CA ARG A 20 1.58 2.34 -7.19
C ARG A 20 0.68 1.11 -7.37
N THR A 21 1.20 -0.02 -7.83
CA THR A 21 0.34 -1.19 -8.14
C THR A 21 -0.36 -1.72 -6.87
N TYR A 22 0.35 -1.81 -5.75
CA TYR A 22 -0.21 -2.33 -4.51
C TYR A 22 -1.06 -1.32 -3.74
N SER A 23 -0.71 -0.03 -3.80
CA SER A 23 -1.48 1.05 -3.15
C SER A 23 -2.88 1.14 -3.73
N VAL A 24 -2.98 1.16 -5.07
CA VAL A 24 -4.24 1.17 -5.81
C VAL A 24 -4.98 -0.15 -5.64
N LYS A 25 -4.28 -1.29 -5.70
CA LYS A 25 -4.90 -2.62 -5.55
C LYS A 25 -5.61 -2.80 -4.22
N TYR A 26 -5.00 -2.31 -3.14
CA TYR A 26 -5.56 -2.51 -1.80
C TYR A 26 -6.39 -1.35 -1.29
N ALA A 27 -6.36 -0.14 -1.88
CA ALA A 27 -7.07 1.04 -1.32
C ALA A 27 -6.72 1.26 0.17
N LEU A 28 -5.45 1.59 0.40
CA LEU A 28 -4.84 1.63 1.74
C LEU A 28 -5.32 2.79 2.62
N ASP A 29 -6.04 3.74 2.04
CA ASP A 29 -6.83 4.75 2.73
C ASP A 29 -8.05 4.16 3.48
N SER A 30 -8.38 2.89 3.26
CA SER A 30 -9.49 2.17 3.90
C SER A 30 -9.01 1.02 4.80
N ALA A 31 -9.71 0.78 5.91
CA ALA A 31 -9.38 -0.34 6.79
C ALA A 31 -9.65 -1.71 6.15
N ALA A 32 -10.63 -1.82 5.26
CA ALA A 32 -10.88 -3.03 4.48
C ALA A 32 -9.68 -3.35 3.57
N GLY A 33 -9.12 -2.30 2.97
CA GLY A 33 -7.91 -2.38 2.17
C GLY A 33 -6.68 -2.83 2.95
N VAL A 34 -6.44 -2.19 4.09
CA VAL A 34 -5.37 -2.59 5.00
C VAL A 34 -5.52 -4.03 5.48
N LYS A 35 -6.73 -4.48 5.84
CA LYS A 35 -6.96 -5.89 6.21
C LYS A 35 -6.59 -6.86 5.08
N SER A 36 -6.87 -6.47 3.83
CA SER A 36 -6.51 -7.26 2.66
C SER A 36 -4.98 -7.31 2.46
N LEU A 37 -4.30 -6.18 2.63
CA LEU A 37 -2.83 -6.11 2.61
C LEU A 37 -2.20 -6.99 3.71
N LEU A 38 -2.70 -6.89 4.95
CA LEU A 38 -2.21 -7.67 6.08
C LEU A 38 -2.40 -9.18 5.87
N ARG A 39 -3.56 -9.61 5.34
CA ARG A 39 -3.82 -11.00 4.98
C ARG A 39 -2.86 -11.51 3.90
N ASP A 40 -2.60 -10.70 2.88
CA ASP A 40 -1.75 -11.07 1.76
C ASP A 40 -0.24 -10.90 2.07
N ARG A 41 0.12 -10.47 3.28
CA ARG A 41 1.50 -10.12 3.67
C ARG A 41 2.50 -11.24 3.39
N HIS A 42 2.14 -12.49 3.66
CA HIS A 42 3.01 -13.65 3.37
C HIS A 42 3.23 -13.83 1.87
N ARG A 43 2.16 -13.74 1.06
CA ARG A 43 2.24 -13.83 -0.40
C ARG A 43 3.11 -12.72 -1.00
N ILE A 44 2.94 -11.48 -0.52
CA ILE A 44 3.75 -10.33 -0.96
C ILE A 44 5.21 -10.50 -0.53
N SER A 45 5.43 -10.99 0.70
CA SER A 45 6.77 -11.30 1.21
C SER A 45 7.49 -12.30 0.30
N SER A 46 6.83 -13.35 -0.17
CA SER A 46 7.40 -14.30 -1.12
C SER A 46 7.64 -13.69 -2.51
N ALA A 47 6.82 -12.73 -2.94
CA ALA A 47 7.01 -12.04 -4.22
C ALA A 47 8.32 -11.23 -4.27
N ARG A 48 8.73 -10.63 -3.15
CA ARG A 48 9.99 -9.87 -3.04
C ARG A 48 11.21 -10.68 -3.50
N PHE A 49 11.26 -11.96 -3.13
CA PHE A 49 12.37 -12.87 -3.47
C PHE A 49 12.35 -13.33 -4.93
N ARG A 50 11.26 -13.04 -5.66
CA ARG A 50 11.10 -13.34 -7.10
C ARG A 50 11.34 -12.11 -7.98
N GLY A 51 11.91 -11.04 -7.42
CA GLY A 51 12.27 -9.83 -8.15
C GLY A 51 11.17 -8.76 -8.22
N ASP A 52 10.05 -8.94 -7.51
CA ASP A 52 9.03 -7.89 -7.38
C ASP A 52 9.53 -6.81 -6.39
N ARG A 53 10.07 -5.71 -6.91
CA ARG A 53 10.57 -4.59 -6.08
C ARG A 53 9.43 -3.86 -5.36
N ALA A 54 8.28 -3.70 -6.02
CA ALA A 54 7.11 -3.05 -5.42
C ALA A 54 6.58 -3.85 -4.22
N ALA A 55 6.82 -5.16 -4.16
CA ALA A 55 6.54 -5.97 -2.98
C ALA A 55 7.45 -5.62 -1.78
N SER A 56 8.70 -5.22 -2.01
CA SER A 56 9.57 -4.72 -0.93
C SER A 56 9.09 -3.36 -0.42
N ASP A 57 8.76 -2.44 -1.33
CA ASP A 57 8.34 -1.07 -1.00
C ASP A 57 7.07 -1.10 -0.15
N ILE A 58 6.04 -1.83 -0.58
CA ILE A 58 4.78 -1.91 0.18
C ILE A 58 4.95 -2.55 1.56
N LEU A 59 5.89 -3.48 1.71
CA LEU A 59 6.18 -4.11 3.01
C LEU A 59 6.98 -3.18 3.93
N LEU A 60 7.86 -2.35 3.36
CA LEU A 60 8.55 -1.29 4.09
C LEU A 60 7.55 -0.23 4.56
N ASP A 61 6.63 0.18 3.69
CA ASP A 61 5.57 1.13 4.01
C ASP A 61 4.64 0.58 5.08
N LEU A 62 4.25 -0.70 4.98
CA LEU A 62 3.44 -1.36 6.01
C LEU A 62 4.16 -1.39 7.37
N ASN A 63 5.46 -1.68 7.38
CA ASN A 63 6.24 -1.69 8.61
C ASN A 63 6.32 -0.28 9.23
N SER A 64 6.55 0.73 8.39
CA SER A 64 6.52 2.14 8.81
C SER A 64 5.13 2.56 9.31
N ALA A 65 4.05 2.08 8.67
CA ALA A 65 2.69 2.38 9.10
C ALA A 65 2.38 1.77 10.47
N ILE A 66 2.79 0.51 10.72
CA ILE A 66 2.66 -0.16 12.02
C ILE A 66 3.39 0.63 13.11
N TYR A 67 4.61 1.10 12.83
CA TYR A 67 5.38 1.90 13.77
C TYR A 67 4.72 3.25 14.10
N ASN A 68 4.10 3.90 13.11
CA ASN A 68 3.51 5.24 13.25
C ASN A 68 2.02 5.25 13.62
N ALA A 69 1.36 4.08 13.73
CA ALA A 69 -0.08 3.99 13.93
C ALA A 69 -0.53 4.14 15.39
N GLY A 70 0.40 4.21 16.36
CA GLY A 70 0.04 4.28 17.78
C GLY A 70 -0.81 3.08 18.23
N LEU A 71 -0.45 1.88 17.75
CA LEU A 71 -1.07 0.64 18.20
C LEU A 71 -0.73 0.40 19.67
N THR A 72 -1.70 -0.11 20.43
CA THR A 72 -1.38 -0.62 21.77
C THR A 72 -0.57 -1.91 21.65
N GLU A 73 0.15 -2.29 22.71
CA GLU A 73 0.90 -3.56 22.72
C GLU A 73 0.02 -4.76 22.33
N ARG A 74 -1.22 -4.81 22.83
CA ARG A 74 -2.18 -5.87 22.51
C ARG A 74 -2.69 -5.82 21.07
N GLN A 75 -2.84 -4.63 20.48
CA GLN A 75 -3.16 -4.49 19.05
C GLN A 75 -1.98 -4.95 18.18
N THR A 76 -0.75 -4.57 18.54
CA THR A 76 0.49 -4.99 17.87
C THR A 76 0.66 -6.51 17.93
N GLU A 77 0.44 -7.10 19.11
CA GLU A 77 0.48 -8.55 19.32
C GLU A 77 -0.54 -9.27 18.43
N ALA A 78 -1.80 -8.80 18.39
CA ALA A 78 -2.83 -9.37 17.52
C ALA A 78 -2.46 -9.29 16.03
N VAL A 79 -1.90 -8.16 15.58
CA VAL A 79 -1.43 -7.99 14.18
C VAL A 79 -0.27 -8.93 13.89
N ALA A 80 0.70 -9.06 14.80
CA ALA A 80 1.86 -9.94 14.64
C ALA A 80 1.45 -11.41 14.55
N LEU A 81 0.59 -11.89 15.45
CA LEU A 81 0.09 -13.26 15.44
C LEU A 81 -0.66 -13.58 14.14
N ILE A 82 -1.60 -12.71 13.74
CA ILE A 82 -2.46 -13.00 12.57
C ILE A 82 -1.72 -12.81 11.25
N SER A 83 -0.95 -11.72 11.10
CA SER A 83 -0.38 -11.32 9.80
C SER A 83 1.12 -11.60 9.68
N GLY A 84 1.79 -11.87 10.80
CA GLY A 84 3.20 -12.22 10.87
C GLY A 84 3.44 -13.72 11.04
N PHE A 85 2.59 -14.40 11.81
CA PHE A 85 2.67 -15.84 12.07
C PHE A 85 1.54 -16.65 11.40
N ASP A 86 0.72 -16.01 10.56
CA ASP A 86 -0.38 -16.63 9.82
C ASP A 86 -1.41 -17.36 10.70
N LEU A 87 -1.59 -16.91 11.95
CA LEU A 87 -2.58 -17.50 12.84
C LEU A 87 -3.99 -17.01 12.52
N THR A 88 -4.97 -17.89 12.65
CA THR A 88 -6.38 -17.48 12.69
C THR A 88 -6.65 -16.64 13.93
N GLN A 89 -7.72 -15.84 13.90
CA GLN A 89 -8.15 -15.09 15.09
C GLN A 89 -8.45 -16.00 16.30
N ALA A 90 -8.88 -17.24 16.06
CA ALA A 90 -9.13 -18.21 17.12
C ALA A 90 -7.83 -18.73 17.74
N GLU A 91 -6.80 -18.96 16.93
CA GLU A 91 -5.46 -19.30 17.41
C GLU A 91 -4.81 -18.16 18.17
N ALA A 92 -4.85 -16.94 17.60
CA ALA A 92 -4.36 -15.75 18.29
C ALA A 92 -5.08 -15.52 19.63
N ALA A 93 -6.40 -15.75 19.70
CA ALA A 93 -7.16 -15.66 20.94
C ALA A 93 -6.70 -16.66 22.01
N ARG A 94 -6.40 -17.90 21.59
CA ARG A 94 -5.83 -18.93 22.50
C ARG A 94 -4.45 -18.51 23.00
N VAL A 95 -3.59 -18.01 22.13
CA VAL A 95 -2.24 -17.52 22.50
C VAL A 95 -2.33 -16.32 23.45
N MET A 96 -3.23 -15.38 23.17
CA MET A 96 -3.38 -14.14 23.94
C MET A 96 -4.18 -14.32 25.25
N GLY A 97 -4.81 -15.48 25.47
CA GLY A 97 -5.63 -15.77 26.66
C GLY A 97 -6.92 -14.94 26.73
N ILE A 98 -7.52 -14.58 25.59
CA ILE A 98 -8.71 -13.71 25.51
C ILE A 98 -9.76 -14.28 24.56
N ALA A 99 -10.97 -13.71 24.57
CA ALA A 99 -12.03 -14.13 23.66
C ALA A 99 -11.70 -13.75 22.19
N ARG A 100 -12.09 -14.61 21.24
CA ARG A 100 -11.91 -14.39 19.80
C ARG A 100 -12.48 -13.05 19.32
N GLN A 101 -13.63 -12.64 19.85
CA GLN A 101 -14.29 -11.37 19.52
C GLN A 101 -13.43 -10.16 19.91
N VAL A 102 -12.67 -10.27 21.01
CA VAL A 102 -11.74 -9.21 21.45
C VAL A 102 -10.58 -9.09 20.48
N VAL A 103 -10.00 -10.22 20.02
CA VAL A 103 -8.95 -10.23 18.98
C VAL A 103 -9.48 -9.64 17.68
N ALA A 104 -10.68 -10.03 17.25
CA ALA A 104 -11.30 -9.50 16.03
C ALA A 104 -11.47 -7.97 16.09
N ARG A 105 -11.90 -7.44 17.24
CA ARG A 105 -12.02 -6.00 17.49
C ARG A 105 -10.65 -5.32 17.48
N MET A 106 -9.66 -5.85 18.21
CA MET A 106 -8.30 -5.29 18.25
C MET A 106 -7.66 -5.23 16.84
N TYR A 107 -7.84 -6.29 16.07
CA TYR A 107 -7.34 -6.36 14.69
C TYR A 107 -8.06 -5.37 13.76
N ALA A 108 -9.36 -5.19 13.93
CA ALA A 108 -10.12 -4.19 13.18
C ALA A 108 -9.70 -2.76 13.53
N GLU A 109 -9.56 -2.44 14.81
CA GLU A 109 -9.07 -1.13 15.28
C GLU A 109 -7.65 -0.85 14.80
N ALA A 110 -6.78 -1.86 14.80
CA ALA A 110 -5.43 -1.72 14.25
C ALA A 110 -5.46 -1.37 12.76
N ALA A 111 -6.32 -2.03 11.98
CA ALA A 111 -6.48 -1.72 10.56
C ALA A 111 -6.98 -0.28 10.32
N GLU A 112 -7.89 0.23 11.14
CA GLU A 112 -8.36 1.63 11.06
C GLU A 112 -7.23 2.63 11.34
N LYS A 113 -6.42 2.36 12.37
CA LYS A 113 -5.27 3.21 12.72
C LYS A 113 -4.22 3.22 11.62
N LEU A 114 -3.93 2.05 11.04
CA LEU A 114 -3.04 1.93 9.88
C LEU A 114 -3.57 2.69 8.66
N ALA A 115 -4.87 2.56 8.37
CA ALA A 115 -5.50 3.31 7.28
C ALA A 115 -5.43 4.83 7.51
N ALA A 116 -5.54 5.29 8.76
CA ALA A 116 -5.35 6.70 9.10
C ALA A 116 -3.92 7.20 8.83
N VAL A 117 -2.90 6.35 9.03
CA VAL A 117 -1.52 6.67 8.65
C VAL A 117 -1.39 6.80 7.13
N TYR A 118 -1.93 5.85 6.37
CA TYR A 118 -1.89 5.90 4.91
C TYR A 118 -2.66 7.09 4.33
N ARG A 119 -3.82 7.46 4.90
CA ARG A 119 -4.53 8.70 4.54
C ARG A 119 -3.68 9.94 4.76
N ARG A 120 -2.95 10.01 5.89
CA ARG A 120 -2.04 11.12 6.18
C ARG A 120 -0.85 11.19 5.21
N TRP A 121 -0.45 10.05 4.65
CA TRP A 121 0.56 9.96 3.60
C TRP A 121 -0.01 10.15 2.19
N GLU A 122 -1.29 10.51 2.08
CA GLU A 122 -2.01 10.70 0.80
C GLU A 122 -1.97 9.45 -0.10
N TYR A 123 -1.87 8.27 0.52
CA TYR A 123 -1.78 6.97 -0.14
C TYR A 123 -3.19 6.56 -0.61
N GLY A 124 -3.72 7.21 -1.65
CA GLY A 124 -5.08 6.98 -2.17
C GLY A 124 -5.63 8.12 -3.04
N GLU A 125 -5.13 9.35 -2.90
CA GLU A 125 -5.50 10.46 -3.78
C GLU A 125 -4.60 10.46 -5.03
N VAL A 126 -5.20 10.23 -6.20
CA VAL A 126 -4.55 10.44 -7.50
C VAL A 126 -5.33 11.51 -8.23
N THR A 127 -4.90 12.75 -8.10
CA THR A 127 -5.38 13.88 -8.90
C THR A 127 -4.64 13.89 -10.23
N VAL A 128 -5.36 13.73 -11.34
CA VAL A 128 -4.83 13.92 -12.69
C VAL A 128 -5.53 15.13 -13.29
N GLU A 129 -4.81 16.24 -13.40
CA GLU A 129 -5.29 17.40 -14.17
C GLU A 129 -5.01 17.17 -15.66
N TYR A 130 -6.07 17.18 -16.47
CA TYR A 130 -5.97 17.08 -17.93
C TYR A 130 -5.90 18.50 -18.51
N THR A 131 -4.76 18.92 -19.05
CA THR A 131 -4.69 20.08 -19.95
C THR A 131 -5.11 19.63 -21.35
N GLY A 132 -6.42 19.60 -21.58
CA GLY A 132 -6.98 19.36 -22.91
C GLY A 132 -6.67 20.53 -23.84
N ALA A 133 -5.54 20.49 -24.55
CA ALA A 133 -5.39 21.24 -25.79
C ALA A 133 -6.17 20.48 -26.89
N GLY A 134 -7.49 20.65 -26.88
CA GLY A 134 -8.30 20.39 -28.05
C GLY A 134 -8.24 21.62 -28.94
N ASP A 135 -7.68 21.48 -30.14
CA ASP A 135 -8.07 22.32 -31.26
C ASP A 135 -8.13 21.45 -32.53
N ASN A 136 -9.33 21.48 -33.11
CA ASN A 136 -9.73 20.83 -34.35
C ASN A 136 -8.89 21.34 -35.53
N GLU A 137 -8.24 20.44 -36.27
CA GLU A 137 -7.99 20.70 -37.69
C GLU A 137 -9.10 20.05 -38.49
N ARG A 138 -9.97 20.93 -39.00
CA ARG A 138 -11.03 20.63 -39.93
C ARG A 138 -10.43 20.09 -41.21
N GLU A 139 -10.88 18.91 -41.59
CA GLU A 139 -10.87 18.43 -42.96
C GLU A 139 -11.64 19.46 -43.82
N ALA A 140 -10.95 20.11 -44.74
CA ALA A 140 -11.56 20.90 -45.80
C ALA A 140 -10.88 20.52 -47.12
N ALA A 141 -11.74 20.00 -48.01
CA ALA A 141 -11.58 19.55 -49.39
C ALA A 141 -10.60 20.36 -50.25
#